data_AF-A0A3M2H0V7-F1
#
_entry.id   AF-A0A3M2H0V7-F1
#
_cell.length_a   1.000
_cell.length_b   1.000
_cell.length_c   1.000
_cell.angle_alpha   90.00
_cell.angle_beta   90.00
_cell.angle_gamma   90.00
#
_symmetry.space_group_name_H-M   'P 1'
#
loop_
_entity.id
_entity.type
_entity.pdbx_description
1 polymer ?
#
loop_
_entity_poly.entity_id
_entity_poly.type
_entity_poly.pdbx_seq_one_letter_code
_entity_poly.pdbx_strand_id
1 'polypeptide(L)'
;MFPGFGTLVNAGLVLFGATLGLRGSRLLPSGLHQPIMHAIGLFTLLLGLRLVYENKPELLKVFFILVVGGAVGGLLRLEERASELYSGESDFAKGFVSASLLFTVGPMTLMGCILEGTKGDSSLLISKAFMDGFSSVVLASTLGKGVLFSSIYVLFFQGSITLVAYFFGDLIERQSMNNALFLGGGLMVLTALRIWGLLEHVKTLNLMPALIIALVL
;
A
#
# COMPACT_ATOMS: atom_id res chain seq x y z
N MET A 1 -6.62 2.20 19.02
CA MET A 1 -7.62 1.20 18.58
C MET A 1 -7.04 -0.19 18.84
N PHE A 2 -7.79 -1.29 18.69
CA PHE A 2 -7.18 -2.62 18.81
C PHE A 2 -6.32 -2.93 17.56
N PRO A 3 -5.23 -3.70 17.69
CA PRO A 3 -4.42 -4.12 16.55
C PRO A 3 -5.26 -4.86 15.50
N GLY A 4 -5.24 -4.41 14.25
CA GLY A 4 -6.04 -4.96 13.15
C GLY A 4 -7.34 -4.19 12.87
N PHE A 5 -7.68 -3.16 13.63
CA PHE A 5 -8.88 -2.35 13.37
C PHE A 5 -8.88 -1.73 11.97
N GLY A 6 -7.79 -1.08 11.59
CA GLY A 6 -7.61 -0.46 10.27
C GLY A 6 -7.62 -1.51 9.15
N THR A 7 -7.03 -2.69 9.38
CA THR A 7 -7.13 -3.83 8.46
C THR A 7 -8.57 -4.27 8.22
N LEU A 8 -9.37 -4.40 9.29
CA LEU A 8 -10.78 -4.79 9.18
C LEU A 8 -11.61 -3.72 8.45
N VAL A 9 -11.35 -2.45 8.74
CA VAL A 9 -11.98 -1.33 8.02
C VAL A 9 -11.61 -1.39 6.53
N ASN A 10 -10.35 -1.65 6.19
CA ASN A 10 -9.91 -1.77 4.80
C ASN A 10 -10.58 -2.94 4.07
N ALA A 11 -10.50 -4.14 4.63
CA ALA A 11 -11.14 -5.32 4.05
C ALA A 11 -12.66 -5.10 3.86
N GLY A 12 -13.32 -4.48 4.84
CA GLY A 12 -14.74 -4.12 4.76
C GLY A 12 -15.06 -3.11 3.67
N LEU A 13 -14.28 -2.03 3.55
CA LEU A 13 -14.48 -1.01 2.52
C LEU A 13 -14.18 -1.53 1.10
N VAL A 14 -13.16 -2.38 0.95
CA VAL A 14 -12.88 -3.06 -0.34
C VAL A 14 -14.02 -4.01 -0.71
N LEU A 15 -14.52 -4.81 0.24
CA LEU A 15 -15.64 -5.72 0.00
C LEU A 15 -16.91 -4.94 -0.40
N PHE A 16 -17.22 -3.88 0.33
CA PHE A 16 -18.37 -3.03 0.06
C PHE A 16 -18.24 -2.31 -1.28
N GLY A 17 -17.10 -1.66 -1.52
CA GLY A 17 -16.83 -0.94 -2.76
C GLY A 17 -16.84 -1.85 -3.97
N ALA A 18 -16.21 -3.03 -3.91
CA ALA A 18 -16.26 -4.00 -4.99
C ALA A 18 -17.69 -4.49 -5.26
N THR A 19 -18.48 -4.73 -4.21
CA THR A 19 -19.90 -5.12 -4.37
C THR A 19 -20.71 -4.04 -5.08
N LEU A 20 -20.48 -2.77 -4.73
CA LEU A 20 -21.09 -1.63 -5.43
C LEU A 20 -20.62 -1.52 -6.87
N GLY A 21 -19.32 -1.70 -7.14
CA GLY A 21 -18.75 -1.66 -8.49
C GLY A 21 -19.33 -2.74 -9.41
N LEU A 22 -19.56 -3.95 -8.89
CA LEU A 22 -20.17 -5.05 -9.65
C LEU A 22 -21.64 -4.79 -10.00
N ARG A 23 -22.41 -4.24 -9.06
CA ARG A 23 -23.84 -3.94 -9.26
C ARG A 23 -24.05 -2.64 -10.06
N GLY A 24 -23.15 -1.69 -9.88
CA GLY A 24 -23.17 -0.34 -10.42
C GLY A 24 -22.25 -0.13 -11.62
N SER A 25 -21.87 -1.18 -12.35
CA SER A 25 -21.02 -1.04 -13.55
C SER A 25 -21.62 -0.14 -14.64
N ARG A 26 -22.94 0.15 -14.56
CA ARG A 26 -23.66 1.13 -15.40
C ARG A 26 -23.73 2.55 -14.79
N LEU A 27 -23.38 2.71 -13.51
CA LEU A 27 -23.53 3.95 -12.73
C LEU A 27 -22.25 4.80 -12.65
N LEU A 28 -21.08 4.25 -12.99
CA LEU A 28 -19.83 5.02 -13.08
C LEU A 28 -19.61 5.47 -14.53
N PRO A 29 -19.79 6.76 -14.85
CA PRO A 29 -19.31 7.32 -16.11
C PRO A 29 -17.83 6.98 -16.29
N SER A 30 -17.45 6.53 -17.48
CA SER A 30 -16.06 6.23 -17.84
C SER A 30 -15.09 7.39 -17.56
N GLY A 31 -15.59 8.63 -17.50
CA GLY A 31 -14.84 9.84 -17.15
C GLY A 31 -14.50 10.03 -15.66
N LEU A 32 -15.11 9.28 -14.72
CA LEU A 32 -14.82 9.47 -13.28
C LEU A 32 -13.55 8.75 -12.80
N HIS A 33 -13.01 7.82 -13.60
CA HIS A 33 -11.82 7.06 -13.20
C HIS A 33 -10.61 7.98 -12.98
N GLN A 34 -10.29 8.85 -13.94
CA GLN A 34 -9.13 9.75 -13.83
C GLN A 34 -9.22 10.72 -12.66
N PRO A 35 -10.32 11.48 -12.47
CA PRO A 35 -10.47 12.37 -11.31
C PRO A 35 -10.28 11.66 -9.97
N ILE A 36 -10.82 10.45 -9.81
CA ILE A 36 -10.66 9.64 -8.60
C ILE A 36 -9.19 9.26 -8.40
N MET A 37 -8.53 8.75 -9.44
CA MET A 37 -7.11 8.37 -9.35
C MET A 37 -6.21 9.58 -9.09
N HIS A 38 -6.53 10.75 -9.66
CA HIS A 38 -5.81 11.99 -9.37
C HIS A 38 -5.97 12.42 -7.90
N ALA A 39 -7.18 12.32 -7.34
CA ALA A 39 -7.44 12.63 -5.94
C ALA A 39 -6.72 11.65 -4.99
N ILE A 40 -6.73 10.36 -5.32
CA ILE A 40 -5.98 9.32 -4.60
C ILE A 40 -4.47 9.64 -4.64
N GLY A 41 -3.91 9.93 -5.81
CA GLY A 41 -2.51 10.32 -5.96
C GLY A 41 -2.16 11.57 -5.15
N LEU A 42 -3.01 12.62 -5.21
CA LEU A 42 -2.81 13.84 -4.41
C LEU A 42 -2.80 13.55 -2.92
N PHE A 43 -3.74 12.74 -2.44
CA PHE A 43 -3.81 12.40 -1.03
C PHE A 43 -2.62 11.53 -0.59
N THR A 44 -2.18 10.58 -1.42
CA THR A 44 -0.93 9.82 -1.19
C THR A 44 0.28 10.74 -1.09
N LEU A 45 0.38 11.74 -1.99
CA LEU A 45 1.46 12.73 -1.96
C LEU A 45 1.47 13.50 -0.64
N LEU A 46 0.31 14.03 -0.23
CA LEU A 46 0.17 14.82 0.99
C LEU A 46 0.53 13.99 2.24
N LEU A 47 0.09 12.74 2.31
CA LEU A 47 0.45 11.85 3.42
C LEU A 47 1.94 11.49 3.40
N GLY A 48 2.51 11.28 2.22
CA GLY A 48 3.94 11.03 2.07
C GLY A 48 4.78 12.21 2.57
N LEU A 49 4.44 13.43 2.14
CA LEU A 49 5.07 14.67 2.61
C LEU A 49 4.92 14.86 4.12
N ARG A 50 3.73 14.57 4.65
CA ARG A 50 3.49 14.62 6.10
C ARG A 50 4.42 13.67 6.86
N LEU A 51 4.55 12.41 6.43
CA LEU A 51 5.46 11.45 7.07
C LEU A 51 6.93 11.88 6.98
N VAL A 52 7.36 12.43 5.84
CA VAL A 52 8.72 12.99 5.68
C VAL A 52 8.96 14.17 6.63
N TYR A 53 7.96 15.01 6.84
CA TYR A 53 8.07 16.19 7.69
C TYR A 53 8.02 15.87 9.20
N GLU A 54 7.14 14.97 9.61
CA GLU A 54 6.90 14.66 11.04
C GLU A 54 8.01 13.77 11.65
N ASN A 55 8.70 12.99 10.83
CA ASN A 55 9.69 12.02 11.31
C ASN A 55 11.11 12.55 11.10
N LYS A 56 11.93 12.51 12.17
CA LYS A 56 13.32 13.00 12.14
C LYS A 56 14.30 11.84 11.92
N PRO A 57 14.79 11.63 10.68
CA PRO A 57 15.67 10.51 10.37
C PRO A 57 17.15 10.80 10.65
N GLU A 58 17.94 9.73 10.69
CA GLU A 58 19.39 9.79 10.49
C GLU A 58 19.69 9.74 8.99
N LEU A 59 19.88 10.89 8.35
CA LEU A 59 19.94 11.00 6.88
C LEU A 59 21.00 10.09 6.22
N LEU A 60 22.20 10.00 6.80
CA LEU A 60 23.26 9.14 6.26
C LEU A 60 22.86 7.65 6.30
N LYS A 61 22.23 7.22 7.41
CA LYS A 61 21.76 5.85 7.60
C LYS A 61 20.61 5.54 6.64
N VAL A 62 19.67 6.47 6.51
CA VAL A 62 18.56 6.37 5.55
C VAL A 62 19.06 6.24 4.11
N PHE A 63 20.05 7.03 3.71
CA PHE A 63 20.65 6.91 2.38
C PHE A 63 21.27 5.52 2.17
N PHE A 64 22.06 5.04 3.13
CA PHE A 64 22.65 3.71 3.07
C PHE A 64 21.58 2.61 2.95
N ILE A 65 20.55 2.67 3.79
CA ILE A 65 19.43 1.72 3.76
C ILE A 65 18.70 1.75 2.42
N LEU A 66 18.48 2.93 1.83
CA LEU A 66 17.82 3.07 0.54
C LEU A 66 18.65 2.43 -0.59
N VAL A 67 19.96 2.66 -0.60
CA VAL A 67 20.87 2.06 -1.60
C VAL A 67 20.90 0.54 -1.46
N VAL A 68 21.09 0.03 -0.24
CA VAL A 68 21.15 -1.42 0.02
C VAL A 68 19.80 -2.07 -0.28
N GLY A 69 18.70 -1.49 0.22
CA GLY A 69 17.35 -2.00 -0.02
C GLY A 69 16.97 -2.00 -1.49
N GLY A 70 17.34 -0.94 -2.22
CA GLY A 70 17.15 -0.86 -3.67
C GLY A 70 17.96 -1.91 -4.44
N ALA A 71 19.22 -2.13 -4.05
CA ALA A 71 20.04 -3.19 -4.62
C ALA A 71 19.43 -4.58 -4.37
N VAL A 72 19.01 -4.86 -3.14
CA VAL A 72 18.34 -6.12 -2.77
C VAL A 72 17.06 -6.31 -3.58
N GLY A 73 16.19 -5.30 -3.65
CA GLY A 73 14.94 -5.42 -4.42
C GLY A 73 15.16 -5.56 -5.92
N GLY A 74 16.18 -4.88 -6.47
CA GLY A 74 16.60 -5.03 -7.86
C GLY A 74 17.11 -6.44 -8.18
N LEU A 75 17.95 -7.02 -7.30
CA LEU A 75 18.44 -8.40 -7.44
C LEU A 75 17.31 -9.43 -7.33
N LEU A 76 16.35 -9.19 -6.45
CA LEU A 76 15.16 -10.04 -6.30
C LEU A 76 14.14 -9.85 -7.43
N ARG A 77 14.29 -8.80 -8.26
CA ARG A 77 13.39 -8.44 -9.36
C ARG A 77 11.93 -8.33 -8.89
N LEU A 78 11.71 -7.62 -7.77
CA LEU A 78 10.40 -7.59 -7.11
C LEU A 78 9.31 -6.97 -7.99
N GLU A 79 9.62 -5.87 -8.67
CA GLU A 79 8.70 -5.21 -9.60
C GLU A 79 8.32 -6.14 -10.76
N GLU A 80 9.28 -6.84 -11.35
CA GLU A 80 9.04 -7.78 -12.45
C GLU A 80 8.20 -8.97 -11.99
N ARG A 81 8.54 -9.57 -10.84
CA ARG A 81 7.78 -10.69 -10.27
C ARG A 81 6.35 -10.28 -9.94
N ALA A 82 6.15 -9.08 -9.41
CA ALA A 82 4.82 -8.55 -9.20
C ALA A 82 4.09 -8.40 -10.54
N SER A 83 4.75 -7.83 -11.57
CA SER A 83 4.22 -7.70 -12.93
C SER A 83 3.75 -9.04 -13.52
N GLU A 84 4.58 -10.09 -13.39
CA GLU A 84 4.28 -11.45 -13.86
C GLU A 84 3.08 -12.07 -13.14
N LEU A 85 2.83 -11.71 -11.88
CA LEU A 85 1.65 -12.17 -11.15
C LEU A 85 0.35 -11.52 -11.66
N TYR A 86 0.40 -10.29 -12.20
CA TYR A 86 -0.80 -9.65 -12.76
C TYR A 86 -1.39 -10.40 -13.98
N SER A 87 -0.60 -11.23 -14.67
CA SER A 87 -1.05 -12.04 -15.81
C SER A 87 -1.75 -13.34 -15.42
N GLY A 88 -2.81 -13.25 -14.61
CA GLY A 88 -3.71 -14.39 -14.36
C GLY A 88 -4.33 -14.92 -15.65
N GLU A 89 -4.51 -16.24 -15.77
CA GLU A 89 -5.04 -16.87 -17.00
C GLU A 89 -6.55 -16.61 -17.20
N SER A 90 -7.33 -16.54 -16.12
CA SER A 90 -8.77 -16.27 -16.16
C SER A 90 -9.11 -14.82 -15.78
N ASP A 91 -10.22 -14.30 -16.29
CA ASP A 91 -10.69 -12.94 -15.95
C ASP A 91 -10.91 -12.76 -14.44
N PHE A 92 -11.36 -13.83 -13.76
CA PHE A 92 -11.44 -13.86 -12.31
C PHE A 92 -10.06 -13.71 -11.66
N ALA A 93 -9.07 -14.51 -12.08
CA ALA A 93 -7.73 -14.45 -11.54
C ALA A 93 -7.06 -13.10 -11.79
N LYS A 94 -7.23 -12.51 -12.99
CA LYS A 94 -6.73 -11.17 -13.31
C LYS A 94 -7.28 -10.13 -12.35
N GLY A 95 -8.60 -10.10 -12.14
CA GLY A 95 -9.23 -9.15 -11.22
C GLY A 95 -8.80 -9.35 -9.77
N PHE A 96 -8.73 -10.60 -9.32
CA PHE A 96 -8.29 -10.95 -7.96
C PHE A 96 -6.84 -10.56 -7.71
N VAL A 97 -5.90 -10.99 -8.57
CA VAL A 97 -4.48 -10.72 -8.37
C VAL A 97 -4.17 -9.23 -8.52
N SER A 98 -4.76 -8.58 -9.52
CA SER A 98 -4.52 -7.15 -9.75
C SER A 98 -4.95 -6.30 -8.58
N ALA A 99 -6.16 -6.52 -8.06
CA ALA A 99 -6.66 -5.79 -6.90
C ALA A 99 -5.89 -6.15 -5.63
N SER A 100 -5.56 -7.43 -5.43
CA SER A 100 -4.79 -7.89 -4.27
C SER A 100 -3.42 -7.20 -4.20
N LEU A 101 -2.67 -7.18 -5.30
CA LEU A 101 -1.37 -6.53 -5.35
C LEU A 101 -1.49 -5.02 -5.22
N LEU A 102 -2.43 -4.39 -5.92
CA LEU A 102 -2.62 -2.94 -5.83
C LEU A 102 -2.95 -2.47 -4.39
N PHE A 103 -3.81 -3.21 -3.69
CA PHE A 103 -4.22 -2.83 -2.34
C PHE A 103 -3.18 -3.17 -1.28
N THR A 104 -2.33 -4.17 -1.48
CA THR A 104 -1.41 -4.62 -0.44
C THR A 104 0.03 -4.21 -0.66
N VAL A 105 0.48 -4.11 -1.91
CA VAL A 105 1.87 -3.87 -2.27
C VAL A 105 2.13 -2.37 -2.39
N GLY A 106 2.41 -1.74 -1.25
CA GLY A 106 2.77 -0.33 -1.20
C GLY A 106 3.34 0.10 0.15
N PRO A 107 4.11 1.20 0.19
CA PRO A 107 4.77 1.67 1.41
C PRO A 107 3.76 1.99 2.53
N MET A 108 2.58 2.49 2.14
CA MET A 108 1.50 2.83 3.07
C MET A 108 0.93 1.60 3.79
N THR A 109 0.85 0.45 3.11
CA THR A 109 0.42 -0.80 3.75
C THR A 109 1.40 -1.19 4.84
N LEU A 110 2.70 -1.25 4.51
CA LEU A 110 3.73 -1.69 5.43
C LEU A 110 3.80 -0.77 6.65
N MET A 111 3.94 0.55 6.41
CA MET A 111 4.00 1.55 7.47
C MET A 111 2.72 1.58 8.31
N GLY A 112 1.55 1.43 7.68
CA GLY A 112 0.27 1.43 8.38
C GLY A 112 0.10 0.23 9.29
N CYS A 113 0.42 -0.97 8.80
CA CYS A 113 0.36 -2.20 9.61
C CYS A 113 1.33 -2.16 10.79
N ILE A 114 2.54 -1.61 10.56
CA ILE A 114 3.55 -1.47 11.61
C ILE A 114 3.12 -0.45 12.66
N LEU A 115 2.63 0.73 12.26
CA LEU A 115 2.13 1.75 13.20
C LEU A 115 0.94 1.24 14.01
N GLU A 116 0.02 0.52 13.37
CA GLU A 116 -1.12 -0.05 14.07
C GLU A 116 -0.70 -1.14 15.05
N GLY A 117 0.19 -2.05 14.64
CA GLY A 117 0.67 -3.13 15.50
C GLY A 117 1.49 -2.61 16.69
N THR A 118 2.40 -1.65 16.45
CA THR A 118 3.33 -1.15 17.47
C THR A 118 2.74 -0.07 18.37
N LYS A 119 1.92 0.84 17.82
CA LYS A 119 1.41 2.03 18.53
C LYS A 119 -0.11 2.06 18.68
N GLY A 120 -0.83 1.09 18.11
CA GLY A 120 -2.30 1.10 18.08
C GLY A 120 -2.89 2.24 17.24
N ASP A 121 -2.07 2.87 16.37
CA ASP A 121 -2.46 3.98 15.51
C ASP A 121 -2.90 3.47 14.12
N SER A 122 -4.21 3.41 13.92
CA SER A 122 -4.83 2.96 12.68
C SER A 122 -4.99 4.07 11.63
N SER A 123 -4.58 5.31 11.91
CA SER A 123 -4.91 6.48 11.07
C SER A 123 -4.45 6.32 9.62
N LEU A 124 -3.26 5.73 9.41
CA LEU A 124 -2.71 5.50 8.08
C LEU A 124 -3.46 4.39 7.32
N LEU A 125 -3.83 3.31 8.01
CA LEU A 125 -4.63 2.22 7.42
C LEU A 125 -6.08 2.63 7.16
N ILE A 126 -6.69 3.45 8.00
CA ILE A 126 -8.03 4.01 7.75
C ILE A 126 -7.99 4.93 6.53
N SER A 127 -6.99 5.81 6.47
CA SER A 127 -6.78 6.68 5.30
C SER A 127 -6.68 5.84 4.02
N LYS A 128 -5.88 4.76 4.06
CA LYS A 128 -5.76 3.80 2.97
C LYS A 128 -7.07 3.06 2.67
N ALA A 129 -7.82 2.66 3.69
CA ALA A 129 -9.08 1.93 3.54
C ALA A 129 -10.10 2.69 2.70
N PHE A 130 -10.18 4.01 2.86
CA PHE A 130 -11.02 4.84 2.00
C PHE A 130 -10.53 4.84 0.55
N MET A 131 -9.22 4.97 0.33
CA MET A 131 -8.63 4.97 -1.01
C MET A 131 -8.89 3.65 -1.73
N ASP A 132 -8.58 2.52 -1.08
CA ASP A 132 -8.81 1.17 -1.61
C ASP A 132 -10.30 0.90 -1.81
N GLY A 133 -11.16 1.41 -0.91
CA GLY A 133 -12.61 1.36 -1.05
C GLY A 133 -13.08 2.02 -2.35
N PHE A 134 -12.68 3.27 -2.63
CA PHE A 134 -13.01 3.94 -3.89
C PHE A 134 -12.41 3.23 -5.11
N SER A 135 -11.14 2.83 -5.04
CA SER A 135 -10.48 2.07 -6.11
C SER A 135 -11.19 0.74 -6.38
N SER A 136 -11.69 0.06 -5.35
CA SER A 136 -12.38 -1.23 -5.51
C SER A 136 -13.71 -1.10 -6.27
N VAL A 137 -14.43 0.02 -6.15
CA VAL A 137 -15.63 0.27 -6.97
C VAL A 137 -15.26 0.32 -8.45
N VAL A 138 -14.19 1.05 -8.78
CA VAL A 138 -13.73 1.25 -10.16
C VAL A 138 -13.11 -0.02 -10.75
N LEU A 139 -12.30 -0.73 -9.96
CA LEU A 139 -11.67 -1.98 -10.39
C LEU A 139 -12.70 -3.09 -10.55
N ALA A 140 -13.70 -3.18 -9.67
CA ALA A 140 -14.71 -4.24 -9.79
C ALA A 140 -15.66 -4.02 -10.96
N SER A 141 -15.92 -2.78 -11.36
CA SER A 141 -16.74 -2.50 -12.56
C SER A 141 -16.01 -2.84 -13.87
N THR A 142 -14.68 -2.90 -13.85
CA THR A 142 -13.82 -3.15 -15.02
C THR A 142 -13.25 -4.57 -15.07
N LEU A 143 -12.73 -5.07 -13.95
CA LEU A 143 -12.08 -6.38 -13.80
C LEU A 143 -13.00 -7.45 -13.20
N GLY A 144 -14.23 -7.08 -12.84
CA GLY A 144 -15.27 -8.02 -12.44
C GLY A 144 -15.06 -8.63 -11.05
N LYS A 145 -15.67 -9.81 -10.84
CA LYS A 145 -15.90 -10.39 -9.51
C LYS A 145 -14.64 -10.76 -8.74
N GLY A 146 -13.50 -10.95 -9.43
CA GLY A 146 -12.21 -11.25 -8.79
C GLY A 146 -11.80 -10.21 -7.76
N VAL A 147 -12.13 -8.93 -7.99
CA VAL A 147 -11.81 -7.83 -7.09
C VAL A 147 -12.49 -7.98 -5.73
N LEU A 148 -13.68 -8.57 -5.67
CA LEU A 148 -14.39 -8.77 -4.40
C LEU A 148 -13.60 -9.70 -3.45
N PHE A 149 -12.94 -10.71 -4.00
CA PHE A 149 -12.16 -11.68 -3.24
C PHE A 149 -10.81 -11.12 -2.78
N SER A 150 -10.32 -10.01 -3.36
CA SER A 150 -9.10 -9.37 -2.86
C SER A 150 -9.25 -8.84 -1.44
N SER A 151 -10.48 -8.53 -0.98
CA SER A 151 -10.76 -8.17 0.41
C SER A 151 -10.26 -9.22 1.42
N ILE A 152 -10.41 -10.51 1.08
CA ILE A 152 -9.93 -11.62 1.90
C ILE A 152 -8.39 -11.62 1.92
N TYR A 153 -7.77 -11.43 0.76
CA TYR A 153 -6.31 -11.33 0.67
C TYR A 153 -5.76 -10.14 1.45
N VAL A 154 -6.40 -8.96 1.34
CA VAL A 154 -6.07 -7.76 2.12
C VAL A 154 -6.13 -8.04 3.62
N LEU A 155 -7.20 -8.70 4.08
CA LEU A 155 -7.37 -9.07 5.48
C LEU A 155 -6.21 -9.93 6.00
N PHE A 156 -5.86 -11.00 5.28
CA PHE A 156 -4.77 -11.89 5.69
C PHE A 156 -3.40 -11.22 5.56
N PHE A 157 -3.14 -10.52 4.47
CA PHE A 157 -1.85 -9.89 4.22
C PHE A 157 -1.58 -8.77 5.22
N GLN A 158 -2.47 -7.78 5.32
CA GLN A 158 -2.32 -6.68 6.28
C GLN A 158 -2.38 -7.19 7.71
N GLY A 159 -3.33 -8.08 8.01
CA GLY A 159 -3.49 -8.65 9.35
C GLY A 159 -2.25 -9.41 9.81
N SER A 160 -1.59 -10.16 8.92
CA SER A 160 -0.35 -10.87 9.25
C SER A 160 0.78 -9.90 9.61
N ILE A 161 0.95 -8.81 8.84
CA ILE A 161 1.98 -7.80 9.11
C ILE A 161 1.68 -7.06 10.42
N THR A 162 0.42 -6.66 10.63
CA THR A 162 -0.02 -5.99 11.87
C THR A 162 0.20 -6.90 13.08
N LEU A 163 -0.08 -8.19 12.97
CA LEU A 163 0.12 -9.16 14.06
C LEU A 163 1.60 -9.36 14.38
N VAL A 164 2.45 -9.49 13.35
CA VAL A 164 3.91 -9.54 13.54
C VAL A 164 4.39 -8.25 14.21
N ALA A 165 3.94 -7.09 13.76
CA ALA A 165 4.29 -5.81 14.37
C ALA A 165 3.76 -5.69 15.81
N TYR A 166 2.61 -6.28 16.14
CA TYR A 166 2.10 -6.29 17.50
C TYR A 166 2.97 -7.12 18.46
N PHE A 167 3.44 -8.29 18.03
CA PHE A 167 4.28 -9.15 18.88
C PHE A 167 5.75 -8.72 18.95
N PHE A 168 6.30 -8.23 17.84
CA PHE A 168 7.73 -7.89 17.73
C PHE A 168 8.00 -6.39 17.73
N GLY A 169 6.95 -5.57 17.87
CA GLY A 169 7.03 -4.11 17.77
C GLY A 169 7.91 -3.45 18.83
N ASP A 170 7.91 -4.00 20.04
CA ASP A 170 8.71 -3.50 21.16
C ASP A 170 10.23 -3.65 20.93
N LEU A 171 10.64 -4.47 19.96
CA LEU A 171 12.04 -4.61 19.56
C LEU A 171 12.50 -3.48 18.63
N ILE A 172 11.57 -2.72 18.04
CA ILE A 172 11.90 -1.66 17.09
C ILE A 172 12.28 -0.39 17.85
N GLU A 173 13.53 0.03 17.71
CA GLU A 173 13.99 1.28 18.29
C GLU A 173 13.24 2.49 17.70
N ARG A 174 13.00 3.50 18.54
CA ARG A 174 12.31 4.73 18.12
C ARG A 174 12.97 5.39 16.91
N GLN A 175 14.30 5.34 16.83
CA GLN A 175 15.02 5.94 15.72
C GLN A 175 14.89 5.16 14.42
N SER A 176 14.93 3.83 14.47
CA SER A 176 14.63 2.94 13.33
C SER A 176 13.20 3.16 12.82
N MET A 177 12.22 3.31 13.72
CA MET A 177 10.86 3.68 13.34
C MET A 177 10.80 5.03 12.61
N ASN A 178 11.51 6.06 13.09
CA ASN A 178 11.56 7.37 12.42
C ASN A 178 12.19 7.26 11.02
N ASN A 179 13.28 6.49 10.89
CA ASN A 179 13.96 6.24 9.62
C ASN A 179 13.02 5.53 8.63
N ALA A 180 12.30 4.49 9.09
CA ALA A 180 11.36 3.73 8.28
C ALA A 180 10.16 4.58 7.84
N LEU A 181 9.56 5.38 8.73
CA LEU A 181 8.44 6.25 8.40
C LEU A 181 8.83 7.36 7.44
N PHE A 182 10.01 7.96 7.61
CA PHE A 182 10.55 8.94 6.68
C PHE A 182 10.74 8.35 5.28
N LEU A 183 11.37 7.17 5.19
CA LEU A 183 11.52 6.44 3.93
C LEU A 183 10.17 6.07 3.31
N GLY A 184 9.24 5.58 4.12
CA GLY A 184 7.88 5.24 3.71
C GLY A 184 7.15 6.44 3.11
N GLY A 185 7.29 7.61 3.73
CA GLY A 185 6.76 8.86 3.20
C GLY A 185 7.35 9.24 1.84
N GLY A 186 8.67 9.11 1.67
CA GLY A 186 9.34 9.33 0.38
C GLY A 186 8.87 8.37 -0.72
N LEU A 187 8.70 7.08 -0.38
CA LEU A 187 8.16 6.10 -1.33
C LEU A 187 6.69 6.35 -1.66
N MET A 188 5.90 6.90 -0.72
CA MET A 188 4.52 7.35 -1.00
C MET A 188 4.50 8.51 -2.00
N VAL A 189 5.42 9.49 -1.86
CA VAL A 189 5.57 10.57 -2.85
C VAL A 189 5.88 10.02 -4.24
N LEU A 190 6.82 9.07 -4.35
CA LEU A 190 7.10 8.40 -5.64
C LEU A 190 5.89 7.66 -6.19
N THR A 191 5.13 6.98 -5.31
CA THR A 191 3.91 6.26 -5.70
C THR A 191 2.84 7.22 -6.23
N ALA A 192 2.67 8.39 -5.62
CA ALA A 192 1.74 9.41 -6.09
C ALA A 192 2.10 9.92 -7.50
N LEU A 193 3.38 10.22 -7.73
CA LEU A 193 3.88 10.66 -9.03
C LEU A 193 3.73 9.57 -10.10
N ARG A 194 3.85 8.30 -9.72
CA ARG A 194 3.58 7.15 -10.59
C ARG A 194 2.09 7.02 -10.91
N ILE A 195 1.19 7.23 -9.94
CA ILE A 195 -0.26 7.24 -10.17
C ILE A 195 -0.66 8.33 -11.19
N TRP A 196 0.04 9.46 -11.21
CA TRP A 196 -0.17 10.53 -12.19
C TRP A 196 0.56 10.32 -13.54
N GLY A 197 1.23 9.19 -13.73
CA GLY A 197 1.94 8.88 -14.99
C GLY A 197 3.25 9.67 -15.20
N LEU A 198 3.76 10.35 -14.17
CA LEU A 198 4.98 11.17 -14.29
C LEU A 198 6.28 10.36 -14.10
N LEU A 199 6.22 9.28 -13.30
CA LEU A 199 7.38 8.47 -12.92
C LEU A 199 7.16 6.96 -13.13
N GLU A 200 6.55 6.57 -14.26
CA GLU A 200 6.23 5.16 -14.54
C GLU A 200 7.45 4.23 -14.62
N HIS A 201 8.62 4.77 -14.98
CA HIS A 201 9.87 4.02 -15.10
C HIS A 201 10.53 3.72 -13.75
N VAL A 202 10.10 4.37 -12.66
CA VAL A 202 10.65 4.16 -11.32
C VAL A 202 10.01 2.91 -10.71
N LYS A 203 10.83 1.88 -10.51
CA LYS A 203 10.43 0.61 -9.89
C LYS A 203 10.31 0.75 -8.37
N THR A 204 9.25 1.40 -7.92
CA THR A 204 9.01 1.67 -6.50
C THR A 204 8.99 0.41 -5.64
N LEU A 205 8.55 -0.74 -6.19
CA LEU A 205 8.54 -2.00 -5.45
C LEU A 205 9.94 -2.52 -5.15
N ASN A 206 10.92 -2.25 -6.02
CA ASN A 206 12.32 -2.62 -5.77
C ASN A 206 12.94 -1.82 -4.62
N LEU A 207 12.33 -0.72 -4.19
CA LEU A 207 12.79 0.06 -3.03
C LEU A 207 12.13 -0.38 -1.71
N MET A 208 11.08 -1.21 -1.75
CA MET A 208 10.35 -1.66 -0.55
C MET A 208 11.20 -2.42 0.47
N PRO A 209 12.23 -3.22 0.08
CA PRO A 209 13.11 -3.84 1.07
C PRO A 209 13.81 -2.83 1.99
N ALA A 210 14.03 -1.59 1.54
CA ALA A 210 14.59 -0.54 2.37
C ALA A 210 13.74 -0.26 3.62
N LEU A 211 12.42 -0.39 3.53
CA LEU A 211 11.52 -0.19 4.68
C LEU A 211 11.71 -1.26 5.75
N ILE A 212 11.87 -2.52 5.34
CA ILE A 212 12.10 -3.63 6.26
C ILE A 212 13.47 -3.48 6.92
N ILE A 213 14.50 -3.18 6.12
CA ILE A 213 15.86 -2.95 6.59
C ILE A 213 15.90 -1.78 7.59
N ALA A 214 15.16 -0.69 7.33
CA ALA A 214 15.11 0.48 8.21
C ALA A 214 14.49 0.21 9.59
N LEU A 215 13.67 -0.83 9.73
CA LEU A 215 13.08 -1.21 11.01
C LEU A 215 14.05 -2.06 11.85
N VAL A 216 14.95 -2.78 11.19
CA VAL A 216 15.90 -3.69 11.84
C VAL A 216 17.23 -2.99 12.16
N LEU A 217 17.63 -2.01 11.35
CA LEU A 217 18.86 -1.23 11.51
C LEU A 217 18.62 0.09 12.21
#